data_AF-A0A1Q7AN78-F1
#
_entry.id   AF-A0A1Q7AN78-F1
#
_cell.length_a   1.000
_cell.length_b   1.000
_cell.length_c   1.000
_cell.angle_alpha   90.00
_cell.angle_beta   90.00
_cell.angle_gamma   90.00
#
_symmetry.space_group_name_H-M   'P 1'
#
loop_
_entity.id
_entity.type
_entity.pdbx_description
1 polymer ?
#
loop_
_entity_poly.entity_id
_entity_poly.type
_entity_poly.pdbx_seq_one_letter_code
_entity_poly.pdbx_strand_id
1 'polypeptide(L)'
;MLVEFLRTYPGSRVNRHVARFVAWGRQAEHLFSHQPWDYAFGRQSALDRLVALDGKVLLLGSDHDTVTFLHYVEHVADIAEKRVARFKVPVLENGARVWREMEEFDTSGAGVHPNWPDRFFGLLVDGYLAATANQGGRVGNAWSHLFSARGLLAFARPVMERVALDPDATGALREQAARMTSPR
;
A
#
# COMPACT_ATOMS: atom_id res chain seq x y z
N MET A 1 -12.55 2.02 -12.47
CA MET A 1 -13.18 1.04 -13.38
C MET A 1 -12.62 -0.37 -13.18
N LEU A 2 -11.30 -0.62 -13.30
CA LEU A 2 -10.71 -1.98 -13.16
C LEU A 2 -11.13 -2.75 -11.90
N VAL A 3 -11.06 -2.13 -10.72
CA VAL A 3 -11.37 -2.79 -9.45
C VAL A 3 -12.83 -3.28 -9.40
N GLU A 4 -13.76 -2.53 -9.98
CA GLU A 4 -15.18 -2.87 -10.02
C GLU A 4 -15.48 -4.03 -10.98
N PHE A 5 -14.77 -4.08 -12.12
CA PHE A 5 -14.81 -5.24 -13.01
C PHE A 5 -14.25 -6.49 -12.33
N LEU A 6 -13.11 -6.39 -11.65
CA LEU A 6 -12.54 -7.52 -10.93
C LEU A 6 -13.48 -7.99 -9.80
N ARG A 7 -14.13 -7.05 -9.10
CA ARG A 7 -15.10 -7.34 -8.03
C ARG A 7 -16.30 -8.16 -8.51
N THR A 8 -16.79 -7.88 -9.71
CA THR A 8 -17.97 -8.54 -10.28
C THR A 8 -17.62 -9.74 -11.17
N TYR A 9 -16.33 -9.97 -11.42
CA TYR A 9 -15.87 -11.11 -12.21
C TYR A 9 -16.25 -12.45 -11.55
N PRO A 10 -16.74 -13.45 -12.31
CA PRO A 10 -17.14 -14.74 -11.76
C PRO A 10 -16.02 -15.42 -10.94
N GLY A 11 -16.36 -15.82 -9.72
CA GLY A 11 -15.44 -16.46 -8.79
C GLY A 11 -14.59 -15.50 -7.94
N SER A 12 -14.67 -14.19 -8.17
CA SER A 12 -14.00 -13.22 -7.30
C SER A 12 -14.53 -13.26 -5.88
N ARG A 13 -13.64 -13.00 -4.92
CA ARG A 13 -13.95 -12.88 -3.50
C ARG A 13 -13.68 -11.45 -3.05
N VAL A 14 -14.47 -11.01 -2.09
CA VAL A 14 -14.26 -9.73 -1.38
C VAL A 14 -14.21 -10.05 0.10
N ASN A 15 -13.23 -9.49 0.81
CA ASN A 15 -13.17 -9.62 2.27
C ASN A 15 -14.39 -8.95 2.94
N ARG A 16 -14.78 -9.46 4.11
CA ARG A 16 -15.89 -8.93 4.91
C ARG A 16 -15.38 -7.88 5.90
N HIS A 17 -14.79 -6.81 5.38
CA HIS A 17 -14.25 -5.71 6.16
C HIS A 17 -14.48 -4.38 5.42
N VAL A 18 -14.38 -3.25 6.11
CA VAL A 18 -14.57 -1.92 5.52
C VAL A 18 -13.35 -1.46 4.72
N ALA A 19 -12.14 -1.83 5.14
CA ALA A 19 -10.93 -1.80 4.32
C ALA A 19 -10.99 -2.94 3.29
N ARG A 20 -11.60 -2.64 2.13
CA ARG A 20 -12.01 -3.64 1.16
C ARG A 20 -10.94 -3.98 0.14
N PHE A 21 -10.74 -5.27 -0.04
CA PHE A 21 -9.95 -5.86 -1.12
C PHE A 21 -10.81 -6.84 -1.93
N VAL A 22 -10.41 -7.02 -3.19
CA VAL A 22 -10.93 -8.07 -4.06
C VAL A 22 -9.77 -8.98 -4.45
N ALA A 23 -10.02 -10.29 -4.45
CA ALA A 23 -9.06 -11.29 -4.91
C ALA A 23 -9.75 -12.31 -5.80
N TRP A 24 -9.00 -12.83 -6.76
CA TRP A 24 -9.46 -13.88 -7.66
C TRP A 24 -8.33 -14.91 -7.84
N GLY A 25 -8.71 -16.18 -7.89
CA GLY A 25 -7.78 -17.30 -8.06
C GLY A 25 -7.48 -18.07 -6.78
N ARG A 26 -6.53 -19.01 -6.86
CA ARG A 26 -6.29 -20.07 -5.88
C ARG A 26 -6.01 -19.58 -4.45
N GLN A 27 -5.41 -18.39 -4.30
CA GLN A 27 -5.02 -17.85 -2.99
C GLN A 27 -6.06 -16.89 -2.39
N ALA A 28 -7.21 -16.68 -3.04
CA ALA A 28 -8.19 -15.68 -2.59
C ALA A 28 -8.71 -15.95 -1.17
N GLU A 29 -8.99 -17.22 -0.84
CA GLU A 29 -9.43 -17.61 0.51
C GLU A 29 -8.33 -17.42 1.56
N HIS A 30 -7.09 -17.77 1.22
CA HIS A 30 -5.94 -17.55 2.11
C HIS A 30 -5.73 -16.06 2.38
N LEU A 31 -5.74 -15.22 1.34
CA LEU A 31 -5.57 -13.77 1.46
C LEU A 31 -6.61 -13.16 2.40
N PHE A 32 -7.84 -13.68 2.42
CA PHE A 32 -8.96 -13.16 3.21
C PHE A 32 -9.33 -14.02 4.42
N SER A 33 -8.46 -14.94 4.84
CA SER A 33 -8.76 -15.88 5.93
C SER A 33 -9.02 -15.19 7.28
N HIS A 34 -8.43 -14.02 7.49
CA HIS A 34 -8.68 -13.15 8.63
C HIS A 34 -8.34 -11.70 8.27
N GLN A 35 -9.07 -10.74 8.83
CA GLN A 35 -8.83 -9.32 8.63
C GLN A 35 -8.98 -8.64 9.99
N PRO A 36 -7.91 -8.03 10.54
CA PRO A 36 -8.01 -7.22 11.75
C PRO A 36 -9.06 -6.13 11.57
N TRP A 37 -9.83 -5.89 12.63
CA TRP A 37 -10.84 -4.83 12.65
C TRP A 37 -10.16 -3.45 12.71
N ASP A 38 -9.24 -3.28 13.66
CA ASP A 38 -8.37 -2.12 13.75
C ASP A 38 -7.03 -2.39 13.06
N TYR A 39 -6.36 -1.34 12.57
CA TYR A 39 -5.05 -1.43 11.90
C TYR A 39 -5.06 -2.43 10.73
N ALA A 40 -6.07 -2.30 9.88
CA ALA A 40 -6.47 -3.29 8.88
C ALA A 40 -5.45 -3.45 7.74
N PHE A 41 -4.49 -2.54 7.59
CA PHE A 41 -3.39 -2.71 6.63
C PHE A 41 -2.12 -3.32 7.25
N GLY A 42 -2.11 -3.63 8.55
CA GLY A 42 -0.93 -4.10 9.28
C GLY A 42 -0.72 -5.61 9.28
N ARG A 43 -0.13 -6.12 10.37
CA ARG A 43 0.09 -7.57 10.57
C ARG A 43 -1.24 -8.32 10.51
N GLN A 44 -1.21 -9.57 10.06
CA GLN A 44 -2.39 -10.43 9.87
C GLN A 44 -3.42 -9.96 8.82
N SER A 45 -3.17 -8.83 8.14
CA SER A 45 -4.01 -8.34 7.05
C SER A 45 -3.81 -9.12 5.73
N ALA A 46 -4.63 -8.81 4.73
CA ALA A 46 -4.41 -9.28 3.36
C ALA A 46 -3.06 -8.85 2.78
N LEU A 47 -2.54 -7.66 3.13
CA LEU A 47 -1.24 -7.18 2.67
C LEU A 47 -0.09 -7.92 3.34
N ASP A 48 -0.22 -8.28 4.63
CA ASP A 48 0.75 -9.13 5.32
C ASP A 48 0.88 -10.51 4.65
N ARG A 49 -0.26 -11.11 4.29
CA ARG A 49 -0.27 -12.37 3.54
C ARG A 49 0.25 -12.23 2.12
N LEU A 50 0.02 -11.09 1.46
CA LEU A 50 0.63 -10.80 0.17
C LEU A 50 2.16 -10.85 0.26
N VAL A 51 2.75 -10.29 1.32
CA VAL A 51 4.20 -10.39 1.58
C VAL A 51 4.59 -11.85 1.85
N ALA A 52 3.84 -12.57 2.69
CA ALA A 52 4.11 -13.97 3.00
C ALA A 52 4.12 -14.86 1.74
N LEU A 53 3.27 -14.56 0.77
CA LEU A 53 3.18 -15.28 -0.52
C LEU A 53 4.20 -14.84 -1.58
N ASP A 54 5.15 -13.96 -1.26
CA ASP A 54 6.06 -13.32 -2.23
C ASP A 54 5.29 -12.63 -3.38
N GLY A 55 4.23 -11.93 -2.99
CA GLY A 55 3.38 -11.18 -3.90
C GLY A 55 4.13 -10.07 -4.64
N LYS A 56 3.57 -9.66 -5.77
CA LYS A 56 4.07 -8.56 -6.59
C LYS A 56 3.02 -7.48 -6.70
N VAL A 57 3.48 -6.24 -6.86
CA VAL A 57 2.64 -5.08 -7.13
C VAL A 57 2.85 -4.68 -8.59
N LEU A 58 1.75 -4.51 -9.32
CA LEU A 58 1.74 -4.03 -10.69
C LEU A 58 1.11 -2.63 -10.72
N LEU A 59 1.86 -1.64 -11.19
CA LEU A 59 1.35 -0.33 -11.57
C LEU A 59 1.07 -0.38 -13.06
N LEU A 60 -0.21 -0.38 -13.44
CA LEU A 60 -0.66 -0.44 -14.84
C LEU A 60 -1.05 0.98 -15.28
N GLY A 61 -0.07 1.78 -15.73
CA GLY A 61 -0.28 3.20 -16.03
C GLY A 61 -0.75 4.04 -14.84
N SER A 62 -0.53 3.55 -13.62
CA SER A 62 -0.99 4.18 -12.38
C SER A 62 0.10 5.09 -11.82
N ASP A 63 -0.32 6.16 -11.14
CA ASP A 63 0.60 7.05 -10.44
C ASP A 63 1.35 6.28 -9.33
N HIS A 64 2.67 6.47 -9.27
CA HIS A 64 3.56 5.86 -8.27
C HIS A 64 3.22 6.26 -6.83
N ASP A 65 2.47 7.34 -6.63
CA ASP A 65 2.00 7.76 -5.31
C ASP A 65 0.74 7.02 -4.83
N THR A 66 0.16 6.15 -5.66
CA THR A 66 -1.10 5.44 -5.37
C THR A 66 -0.92 3.99 -4.91
N VAL A 67 0.27 3.64 -4.42
CA VAL A 67 0.62 2.27 -4.03
C VAL A 67 0.11 1.96 -2.63
N THR A 68 -1.11 1.42 -2.53
CA THR A 68 -1.75 1.01 -1.26
C THR A 68 -0.86 0.11 -0.40
N PHE A 69 0.01 -0.70 -1.02
CA PHE A 69 0.96 -1.56 -0.29
C PHE A 69 1.89 -0.78 0.65
N LEU A 70 2.21 0.49 0.36
CA LEU A 70 3.06 1.29 1.23
C LEU A 70 2.39 1.62 2.57
N HIS A 71 1.06 1.61 2.68
CA HIS A 71 0.39 1.69 3.98
C HIS A 71 0.70 0.47 4.87
N TYR A 72 0.91 -0.73 4.29
CA TYR A 72 1.40 -1.87 5.08
C TYR A 72 2.81 -1.61 5.62
N VAL A 73 3.68 -0.94 4.84
CA VAL A 73 5.02 -0.56 5.30
C VAL A 73 4.93 0.43 6.46
N GLU A 74 4.07 1.45 6.36
CA GLU A 74 3.79 2.39 7.45
C GLU A 74 3.36 1.66 8.73
N HIS A 75 2.55 0.61 8.61
CA HIS A 75 2.11 -0.17 9.77
C HIS A 75 3.25 -0.92 10.46
N VAL A 76 4.12 -1.57 9.69
CA VAL A 76 5.15 -2.46 10.24
C VAL A 76 6.48 -1.77 10.53
N ALA A 77 6.68 -0.54 10.05
CA ALA A 77 7.84 0.29 10.37
C ALA A 77 7.87 0.67 11.85
N ASP A 78 9.05 0.68 12.46
CA ASP A 78 9.23 1.10 13.86
C ASP A 78 9.36 2.63 13.95
N ILE A 79 8.20 3.29 14.01
CA ILE A 79 8.08 4.75 14.03
C ILE A 79 7.28 5.14 15.27
N ALA A 80 7.81 6.07 16.05
CA ALA A 80 7.11 6.67 17.18
C ALA A 80 5.98 7.60 16.70
N GLU A 81 4.97 7.78 17.55
CA GLU A 81 3.93 8.82 17.36
C GLU A 81 3.19 8.78 16.01
N LYS A 82 2.97 7.58 15.47
CA LYS A 82 2.11 7.38 14.30
C LYS A 82 0.73 7.98 14.55
N ARG A 83 0.27 8.80 13.62
CA ARG A 83 -1.08 9.38 13.62
C ARG A 83 -2.12 8.26 13.49
N VAL A 84 -3.10 8.28 14.38
CA VAL A 84 -4.22 7.34 14.39
C VAL A 84 -5.51 8.06 14.03
N ALA A 85 -6.15 7.62 12.96
CA ALA A 85 -7.50 8.01 12.61
C ALA A 85 -8.52 7.15 13.38
N ARG A 86 -9.51 7.81 13.97
CA ARG A 86 -10.62 7.16 14.69
C ARG A 86 -11.94 7.58 14.07
N PHE A 87 -12.73 6.62 13.63
CA PHE A 87 -13.99 6.89 12.94
C PHE A 87 -15.02 5.80 13.17
N LYS A 88 -16.27 6.07 12.82
CA LYS A 88 -17.36 5.10 12.86
C LYS A 88 -17.72 4.66 11.45
N VAL A 89 -17.82 3.35 11.26
CA VAL A 89 -18.22 2.76 9.98
C VAL A 89 -19.52 1.98 10.12
N PRO A 90 -20.43 2.07 9.13
CA PRO A 90 -21.63 1.25 9.12
C PRO A 90 -21.30 -0.15 8.62
N VAL A 91 -21.66 -1.16 9.41
CA VAL A 91 -21.55 -2.59 9.06
C VAL A 91 -22.92 -3.25 9.13
N LEU A 92 -23.07 -4.36 8.42
CA LEU A 92 -24.27 -5.18 8.47
C LEU A 92 -24.06 -6.34 9.44
N GLU A 93 -24.85 -6.39 10.50
CA GLU A 93 -24.82 -7.44 11.52
C GLU A 93 -26.23 -7.98 11.73
N ASN A 94 -26.41 -9.30 11.59
CA ASN A 94 -27.70 -9.96 11.76
C ASN A 94 -28.84 -9.30 10.96
N GLY A 95 -28.54 -8.79 9.76
CA GLY A 95 -29.50 -8.10 8.89
C GLY A 95 -29.78 -6.64 9.23
N ALA A 96 -29.17 -6.08 10.29
CA ALA A 96 -29.32 -4.70 10.71
C ALA A 96 -28.04 -3.87 10.50
N ARG A 97 -28.18 -2.58 10.19
CA ARG A 97 -27.05 -1.65 10.12
C ARG A 97 -26.61 -1.26 11.53
N VAL A 98 -25.35 -1.52 11.87
CA VAL A 98 -24.72 -1.17 13.14
C VAL A 98 -23.53 -0.23 12.85
N TRP A 99 -23.35 0.80 13.67
CA TRP A 99 -22.17 1.66 13.60
C TRP A 99 -21.11 1.12 14.56
N ARG A 100 -19.94 0.77 14.04
CA ARG A 100 -18.80 0.34 14.85
C ARG A 100 -17.68 1.36 14.79
N GLU A 101 -17.02 1.57 15.91
CA GLU A 101 -15.78 2.34 16.00
C GLU A 101 -14.63 1.54 15.41
N MET A 102 -13.73 2.21 14.70
CA MET A 102 -12.53 1.62 14.10
C MET A 102 -11.36 2.58 14.29
N GLU A 103 -10.20 2.04 14.64
CA GLU A 103 -8.90 2.70 14.63
C GLU A 103 -8.07 2.25 13.42
N GLU A 104 -7.36 3.19 12.82
CA GLU A 104 -6.45 2.93 11.70
C GLU A 104 -5.29 3.93 11.76
N PHE A 105 -4.10 3.57 11.28
CA PHE A 105 -3.08 4.58 11.03
C PHE A 105 -3.55 5.52 9.93
N ASP A 106 -3.27 6.82 10.03
CA ASP A 106 -3.80 7.81 9.10
C ASP A 106 -3.27 7.57 7.67
N THR A 107 -4.12 6.97 6.83
CA THR A 107 -3.85 6.70 5.41
C THR A 107 -4.31 7.84 4.50
N SER A 108 -4.70 8.99 5.04
CA SER A 108 -5.08 10.17 4.24
C SER A 108 -3.84 10.84 3.64
N GLY A 109 -4.05 11.92 2.87
CA GLY A 109 -2.96 12.73 2.35
C GLY A 109 -2.06 13.36 3.42
N ALA A 110 -2.52 13.44 4.68
CA ALA A 110 -1.67 13.89 5.79
C ALA A 110 -0.57 12.85 6.11
N GLY A 111 -0.81 11.57 5.81
CA GLY A 111 0.08 10.46 6.10
C GLY A 111 0.20 10.12 7.59
N VAL A 112 0.86 8.99 7.86
CA VAL A 112 0.99 8.45 9.23
C VAL A 112 1.91 9.29 10.12
N HIS A 113 2.75 10.17 9.57
CA HIS A 113 3.75 10.92 10.33
C HIS A 113 3.91 12.36 9.81
N PRO A 114 4.12 13.38 10.67
CA PRO A 114 4.30 14.77 10.24
C PRO A 114 5.47 15.03 9.30
N ASN A 115 6.50 14.18 9.34
CA ASN A 115 7.66 14.32 8.48
C ASN A 115 7.46 13.74 7.07
N TRP A 116 6.30 13.17 6.74
CA TRP A 116 6.05 12.69 5.38
C TRP A 116 6.02 13.88 4.42
N PRO A 117 6.93 13.95 3.44
CA PRO A 117 6.85 14.97 2.42
C PRO A 117 5.66 14.71 1.50
N ASP A 118 5.30 15.73 0.73
CA ASP A 118 4.36 15.56 -0.38
C ASP A 118 4.82 14.43 -1.31
N ARG A 119 3.86 13.60 -1.71
CA ARG A 119 4.07 12.47 -2.62
C ARG A 119 5.18 11.51 -2.18
N PHE A 120 5.29 11.28 -0.87
CA PHE A 120 6.33 10.43 -0.31
C PHE A 120 6.29 9.01 -0.88
N PHE A 121 5.10 8.48 -1.17
CA PHE A 121 4.96 7.15 -1.75
C PHE A 121 5.55 7.10 -3.16
N GLY A 122 5.31 8.14 -3.97
CA GLY A 122 5.95 8.32 -5.27
C GLY A 122 7.47 8.31 -5.15
N LEU A 123 8.04 9.09 -4.22
CA LEU A 123 9.49 9.11 -4.00
C LEU A 123 10.05 7.73 -3.60
N LEU A 124 9.35 6.99 -2.75
CA LEU A 124 9.76 5.64 -2.33
C LEU A 124 9.73 4.65 -3.49
N VAL A 125 8.67 4.69 -4.31
CA VAL A 125 8.55 3.84 -5.50
C VAL A 125 9.63 4.20 -6.52
N ASP A 126 9.83 5.48 -6.80
CA ASP A 126 10.85 5.95 -7.75
C ASP A 126 12.27 5.57 -7.31
N GLY A 127 12.58 5.80 -6.03
CA GLY A 127 13.86 5.39 -5.45
C GLY A 127 14.08 3.88 -5.54
N TYR A 128 13.04 3.09 -5.28
CA TYR A 128 13.14 1.62 -5.36
C TYR A 128 13.32 1.12 -6.79
N LEU A 129 12.57 1.67 -7.75
CA LEU A 129 12.69 1.33 -9.16
C LEU A 129 14.09 1.71 -9.70
N ALA A 130 14.63 2.87 -9.31
CA ALA A 130 16.00 3.26 -9.63
C ALA A 130 17.04 2.31 -9.01
N ALA A 131 16.91 2.00 -7.72
CA ALA A 131 17.82 1.10 -6.99
C ALA A 131 17.82 -0.34 -7.55
N THR A 132 16.73 -0.76 -8.18
CA THR A 132 16.60 -2.08 -8.81
C THR A 132 16.79 -2.06 -10.33
N ALA A 133 17.16 -0.91 -10.89
CA ALA A 133 17.25 -0.68 -12.33
C ALA A 133 15.98 -1.11 -13.11
N ASN A 134 14.81 -1.07 -12.47
CA ASN A 134 13.55 -1.49 -13.06
C ASN A 134 13.00 -0.41 -13.98
N GLN A 135 13.23 -0.58 -15.29
CA GLN A 135 12.80 0.38 -16.32
C GLN A 135 11.30 0.30 -16.63
N GLY A 136 10.58 -0.69 -16.10
CA GLY A 136 9.21 -0.96 -16.49
C GLY A 136 9.07 -1.43 -17.94
N GLY A 137 7.87 -1.32 -18.49
CA GLY A 137 7.55 -1.64 -19.87
C GLY A 137 6.11 -1.28 -20.24
N ARG A 138 5.77 -1.39 -21.52
CA ARG A 138 4.41 -1.11 -21.99
C ARG A 138 3.49 -2.31 -21.84
N VAL A 139 2.28 -2.07 -21.32
CA VAL A 139 1.12 -2.97 -21.43
C VAL A 139 0.06 -2.24 -22.24
N GLY A 140 -0.11 -2.63 -23.50
CA GLY A 140 -0.82 -1.79 -24.48
C GLY A 140 -0.12 -0.43 -24.60
N ASN A 141 -0.87 0.65 -24.38
CA ASN A 141 -0.33 2.02 -24.39
C ASN A 141 0.07 2.55 -23.00
N ALA A 142 -0.11 1.76 -21.93
CA ALA A 142 0.21 2.18 -20.57
C ALA A 142 1.65 1.82 -20.20
N TRP A 143 2.44 2.81 -19.77
CA TRP A 143 3.73 2.54 -19.12
C TRP A 143 3.49 1.92 -17.75
N SER A 144 4.17 0.80 -17.47
CA SER A 144 3.83 -0.06 -16.33
C SER A 144 5.07 -0.59 -15.63
N HIS A 145 4.94 -0.81 -14.32
CA HIS A 145 6.01 -1.34 -13.48
C HIS A 145 5.51 -2.53 -12.66
N LEU A 146 6.26 -3.63 -12.68
CA LEU A 146 6.02 -4.80 -11.84
C LEU A 146 7.19 -4.97 -10.87
N PHE A 147 6.91 -5.12 -9.59
CA PHE A 147 7.95 -5.29 -8.58
C PHE A 147 7.50 -6.12 -7.38
N SER A 148 8.46 -6.70 -6.65
CA SER A 148 8.21 -7.53 -5.45
C SER A 148 7.70 -6.67 -4.29
N ALA A 149 6.65 -7.14 -3.61
CA ALA A 149 6.16 -6.54 -2.37
C ALA A 149 7.20 -6.65 -1.24
N ARG A 150 7.88 -7.80 -1.13
CA ARG A 150 8.99 -7.99 -0.17
C ARG A 150 10.15 -7.03 -0.45
N GLY A 151 10.52 -6.87 -1.71
CA GLY A 151 11.58 -5.97 -2.11
C GLY A 151 11.25 -4.50 -1.81
N LEU A 152 10.03 -4.06 -2.14
CA LEU A 152 9.58 -2.71 -1.80
C LEU A 152 9.51 -2.49 -0.28
N LEU A 153 9.02 -3.47 0.48
CA LEU A 153 9.03 -3.42 1.95
C LEU A 153 10.45 -3.25 2.51
N ALA A 154 11.40 -4.06 2.02
CA ALA A 154 12.79 -4.04 2.47
C ALA A 154 13.48 -2.71 2.15
N PHE A 155 13.11 -2.08 1.03
CA PHE A 155 13.60 -0.77 0.64
C PHE A 155 12.94 0.37 1.44
N ALA A 156 11.60 0.38 1.49
CA ALA A 156 10.84 1.52 2.00
C ALA A 156 10.87 1.64 3.53
N ARG A 157 10.83 0.51 4.27
CA ARG A 157 10.80 0.53 5.74
C ARG A 157 11.96 1.33 6.37
N PRO A 158 13.25 1.03 6.08
CA PRO A 158 14.36 1.78 6.67
C PRO A 158 14.44 3.24 6.17
N VAL A 159 13.81 3.57 5.03
CA VAL A 159 13.70 4.97 4.59
C VAL A 159 12.66 5.69 5.43
N MET A 160 11.47 5.10 5.60
CA MET A 160 10.42 5.65 6.45
C MET A 160 10.90 5.87 7.89
N GLU A 161 11.56 4.88 8.49
CA GLU A 161 12.10 4.98 9.85
C GLU A 161 13.10 6.13 10.00
N ARG A 162 13.98 6.34 9.00
CA ARG A 162 14.91 7.48 9.00
C ARG A 162 14.20 8.83 8.83
N VAL A 163 13.25 8.91 7.91
CA VAL A 163 12.51 10.16 7.66
C VAL A 163 11.64 10.56 8.85
N ALA A 164 11.13 9.57 9.59
CA ALA A 164 10.42 9.83 10.83
C ALA A 164 11.31 10.48 11.90
N LEU A 165 12.59 10.13 11.96
CA LEU A 165 13.56 10.73 12.88
C LEU A 165 14.10 12.08 12.36
N ASP A 166 14.27 12.20 11.05
CA ASP A 166 14.85 13.37 10.39
C ASP A 166 14.14 13.63 9.04
N PRO A 167 13.31 14.69 8.92
CA PRO A 167 12.59 14.98 7.68
C PRO A 167 13.54 15.26 6.49
N ASP A 168 14.77 15.68 6.73
CA ASP A 168 15.76 15.98 5.69
C ASP A 168 16.43 14.71 5.12
N ALA A 169 16.22 13.55 5.73
CA ALA A 169 16.72 12.25 5.26
C ALA A 169 16.15 11.82 3.89
N THR A 170 15.24 12.59 3.30
CA THR A 170 14.67 12.38 1.97
C THR A 170 15.60 12.81 0.83
N GLY A 171 16.71 13.51 1.11
CA GLY A 171 17.63 14.03 0.08
C GLY A 171 18.12 12.98 -0.92
N ALA A 172 18.67 11.87 -0.43
CA ALA A 172 19.15 10.77 -1.28
C ALA A 172 18.01 10.13 -2.11
N LEU A 173 16.80 10.09 -1.55
CA LEU A 173 15.63 9.54 -2.24
C LEU A 173 15.19 10.45 -3.41
N ARG A 174 15.18 11.77 -3.18
CA ARG A 174 14.89 12.76 -4.22
C ARG A 174 15.90 12.71 -5.36
N GLU A 175 17.19 12.56 -5.05
CA GLU A 175 18.24 12.39 -6.06
C GLU A 175 18.07 11.12 -6.88
N GLN A 176 17.68 10.01 -6.25
CA GLN A 176 17.41 8.75 -6.95
C GLN A 176 16.17 8.86 -7.85
N ALA A 177 15.09 9.46 -7.34
CA ALA A 177 13.86 9.67 -8.10
C ALA A 177 14.08 10.57 -9.33
N ALA A 178 14.89 11.64 -9.19
CA ALA A 178 15.23 12.53 -10.29
C ALA A 178 15.97 11.84 -11.44
N ARG A 179 16.75 10.78 -11.17
CA ARG A 179 17.42 9.98 -12.21
C ARG A 179 16.45 9.12 -13.00
N MET A 180 15.25 8.87 -12.48
CA MET A 180 14.23 8.03 -13.10
C MET A 180 13.26 8.83 -13.98
N THR A 181 13.02 10.10 -13.66
CA THR A 181 12.17 11.02 -14.44
C THR A 181 12.88 11.69 -15.61
N SER A 182 14.21 11.52 -15.73
CA SER A 182 14.95 12.00 -16.89
C SER A 182 14.55 11.21 -18.15
N PRO A 183 14.07 11.87 -19.21
CA PRO A 183 13.67 11.18 -20.42
C PRO A 183 14.89 10.55 -21.09
N ARG A 184 14.76 9.28 -21.50
CA ARG A 184 15.57 8.73 -22.59
C ARG A 184 14.88 9.00 -23.91
#